data_AF-A0A661ZBH5-F1
#
_entry.id   AF-A0A661ZBH5-F1
#
_cell.length_a   1.000
_cell.length_b   1.000
_cell.length_c   1.000
_cell.angle_alpha   90.00
_cell.angle_beta   90.00
_cell.angle_gamma   90.00
#
_symmetry.space_group_name_H-M   'P 1'
#
loop_
_entity.id
_entity.type
_entity.pdbx_description
1 polymer ?
#
loop_
_entity_poly.entity_id
_entity_poly.type
_entity_poly.pdbx_seq_one_letter_code
_entity_poly.pdbx_strand_id
1 'polypeptide(L)' 'MSLKEANESHYWIELLYKSDYIKKKEYISISNDINEILKILISIIKTSKKNNN' A
#
# COMPACT_ATOMS: atom_id res chain seq x y z
N MET A 1 -5.87 -1.19 11.61
CA MET A 1 -5.27 0.12 11.31
C MET A 1 -4.57 0.06 9.95
N SER A 2 -3.38 -0.54 9.84
CA SER A 2 -2.64 -0.68 8.56
C SER A 2 -3.41 -1.35 7.40
N LEU A 3 -4.21 -2.39 7.66
CA LEU A 3 -4.99 -3.05 6.58
C LEU A 3 -6.09 -2.14 6.01
N LYS A 4 -6.67 -1.27 6.84
CA LYS A 4 -7.73 -0.35 6.43
C LYS A 4 -7.16 0.77 5.58
N GLU A 5 -6.03 1.34 6.00
CA GLU A 5 -5.27 2.34 5.25
C GLU A 5 -4.74 1.81 3.91
N ALA A 6 -4.32 0.53 3.87
CA ALA A 6 -3.92 -0.15 2.63
C ALA A 6 -5.09 -0.27 1.64
N ASN A 7 -6.26 -0.69 2.13
CA ASN A 7 -7.46 -0.79 1.30
C ASN A 7 -7.92 0.58 0.78
N GLU A 8 -7.89 1.62 1.62
CA GLU A 8 -8.23 2.99 1.21
C GLU A 8 -7.25 3.51 0.15
N SER A 9 -5.95 3.26 0.33
CA SER A 9 -4.92 3.66 -0.65
C SER A 9 -5.10 2.95 -1.99
N HIS A 10 -5.40 1.65 -1.97
CA HIS A 10 -5.67 0.88 -3.18
C HIS A 10 -6.93 1.37 -3.91
N TYR A 11 -7.99 1.65 -3.14
CA TYR A 11 -9.23 2.21 -3.68
C TYR A 11 -9.02 3.55 -4.38
N TRP A 12 -8.24 4.47 -3.80
CA TRP A 12 -7.95 5.76 -4.44
C TRP A 12 -7.17 5.60 -5.75
N ILE A 13 -6.23 4.67 -5.81
CA ILE A 13 -5.44 4.40 -7.02
C ILE A 13 -6.29 3.73 -8.10
N GLU A 14 -7.17 2.82 -7.71
CA GLU A 14 -8.15 2.22 -8.62
C GLU A 14 -9.11 3.28 -9.17
N LEU A 15 -9.55 4.22 -8.34
CA LEU A 15 -10.40 5.33 -8.76
C LEU A 15 -9.68 6.24 -9.76
N LEU A 16 -8.42 6.60 -9.51
CA LEU A 16 -7.58 7.40 -10.42
C LEU A 16 -7.37 6.71 -11.77
N TYR A 17 -7.24 5.38 -11.77
CA TYR A 17 -7.13 4.60 -12.99
C TYR A 17 -8.47 4.56 -13.73
N LYS A 18 -9.58 4.34 -13.03
CA LYS A 18 -10.93 4.32 -13.60
C LYS A 18 -11.39 5.67 -14.14
N SER A 19 -10.87 6.77 -13.59
CA SER A 19 -11.14 8.12 -14.08
C SER A 19 -10.18 8.58 -15.19
N ASP A 20 -9.34 7.68 -15.73
CA ASP A 20 -8.35 7.94 -16.78
C ASP A 20 -7.29 9.02 -16.44
N TYR A 21 -7.12 9.34 -15.15
CA TYR A 21 -6.07 10.26 -14.69
C TYR A 21 -4.68 9.62 -14.73
N ILE A 22 -4.61 8.30 -14.51
CA ILE A 22 -3.36 7.53 -14.59
C ILE A 22 -3.51 6.37 -15.56
N LYS A 23 -2.45 6.09 -16.31
CA LYS A 23 -2.41 4.95 -17.24
C LYS A 23 -2.17 3.64 -16.50
N LYS A 24 -2.53 2.51 -17.11
CA LYS A 24 -2.31 1.17 -16.56
C LYS A 24 -0.85 0.93 -16.09
N LYS A 25 0.14 1.49 -16.79
CA LYS A 25 1.55 1.37 -16.38
C LYS A 25 1.82 2.07 -15.04
N GLU A 26 1.25 3.26 -14.85
CA GLU A 26 1.39 4.06 -13.64
C GLU A 26 0.67 3.39 -12.48
N TYR A 27 -0.55 2.89 -12.73
CA TYR A 27 -1.31 2.08 -11.77
C TYR A 27 -0.48 0.90 -11.25
N ILE A 28 0.15 0.13 -12.16
CA ILE A 28 0.99 -1.02 -11.79
C ILE A 28 2.23 -0.57 -11.00
N SER A 29 2.90 0.50 -11.44
CA SER A 29 4.09 1.03 -10.76
C SER A 29 3.76 1.47 -9.33
N ILE A 30 2.75 2.32 -9.16
CA ILE A 30 2.34 2.85 -7.85
C ILE A 30 1.86 1.72 -6.95
N SER A 31 1.10 0.76 -7.49
CA SER A 31 0.64 -0.39 -6.71
C SER A 31 1.80 -1.27 -6.23
N ASN A 32 2.89 -1.38 -7.00
CA ASN A 32 4.09 -2.10 -6.57
C ASN A 32 4.81 -1.36 -5.43
N ASP A 33 4.96 -0.04 -5.55
CA ASP A 33 5.61 0.78 -4.53
C ASP A 33 4.87 0.71 -3.18
N ILE A 34 3.54 0.76 -3.21
CA ILE A 34 2.71 0.62 -1.99
C ILE A 34 2.86 -0.77 -1.36
N ASN A 35 2.96 -1.83 -2.18
CA ASN A 35 3.19 -3.17 -1.67
C ASN A 35 4.56 -3.32 -0.99
N GLU A 36 5.61 -2.68 -1.53
CA GLU A 36 6.93 -2.61 -0.89
C GLU A 36 6.85 -1.89 0.47
N ILE A 37 6.21 -0.72 0.51
CA ILE A 37 6.04 0.06 1.74
C ILE A 37 5.27 -0.75 2.80
N LEU A 38 4.21 -1.46 2.40
CA LEU A 38 3.45 -2.33 3.30
C LEU A 38 4.30 -3.46 3.87
N LYS A 39 5.16 -4.10 3.07
CA LYS A 39 6.08 -5.14 3.56
C LYS A 39 7.02 -4.59 4.62
N ILE A 40 7.58 -3.39 4.39
CA ILE A 40 8.46 -2.72 5.35
C ILE A 40 7.70 -2.42 6.65
N LEU A 41 6.51 -1.81 6.56
CA LEU A 41 5.66 -1.52 7.72
C LEU A 41 5.29 -2.79 8.51
N ILE A 42 4.91 -3.87 7.82
CA ILE A 42 4.63 -5.16 8.45
C ILE A 42 5.87 -5.71 9.15
N SER A 43 7.05 -5.60 8.53
CA SER A 43 8.32 -6.01 9.14
C SER A 43 8.64 -5.21 10.40
N ILE A 44 8.46 -3.88 10.35
CA ILE A 44 8.64 -2.99 11.50
C ILE A 44 7.67 -3.39 12.62
N ILE A 45 6.37 -3.50 12.34
CA ILE A 45 5.35 -3.88 13.34
C ILE A 45 5.67 -5.24 13.97
N LYS A 46 6.09 -6.23 13.16
CA LYS A 46 6.49 -7.55 13.66
C LYS A 46 7.72 -7.46 14.58
N THR A 47 8.72 -6.67 14.18
CA THR A 47 9.96 -6.50 14.95
C THR A 47 9.69 -5.75 16.26
N SER A 48 8.92 -4.65 16.22
CA SER A 48 8.52 -3.89 17.40
C SER A 48 7.69 -4.71 18.38
N LYS A 49 6.79 -5.57 17.90
CA LYS A 49 6.04 -6.50 18.77
C LYS A 49 6.93 -7.55 19.42
N LYS A 50 7.97 -8.04 18.72
CA LYS A 50 8.91 -9.04 19.24
C LYS A 50 9.82 -8.47 20.34
N ASN A 51 10.16 -7.19 20.28
CA ASN A 51 11.01 -6.51 21.26
C ASN A 51 10.26 -6.00 22.51
N ASN A 52 8.93 -6.15 22.58
CA ASN A 52 8.12 -5.80 23.75
C ASN A 52 7.83 -6.99 24.69
N ASN A 53 8.55 -8.11 24.50
CA ASN A 53 8.63 -9.24 25.43
C ASN A 53 10.04 -9.30 26.04
#